data_AF-A7SL69-F1
#
_entry.id   AF-A7SL69-F1
#
_cell.length_a   1.000
_cell.length_b   1.000
_cell.length_c   1.000
_cell.angle_alpha   90.00
_cell.angle_beta   90.00
_cell.angle_gamma   90.00
#
_symmetry.space_group_name_H-M   'P 1'
#
loop_
_entity.id
_entity.type
_entity.pdbx_description
1 polymer ?
#
loop_
_entity_poly.entity_id
_entity_poly.type
_entity_poly.pdbx_seq_one_letter_code
_entity_poly.pdbx_strand_id
1 'polypeptide(L)' 'DRKLFVGMISKHAKEEDLRVMFSPFGTIEELTVLRNADSTSKGCAFIKFANRMQAQNAIATMHNSTTM' A
#
# COMPACT_ATOMS: atom_id res chain seq x y z
N ASP A 1 -4.37 -11.92 -7.40
CA ASP A 1 -5.00 -10.66 -6.97
C ASP A 1 -4.31 -9.42 -7.51
N ARG A 2 -5.07 -8.33 -7.65
CA ARG A 2 -4.56 -6.98 -8.01
C ARG A 2 -4.48 -6.03 -6.81
N LYS A 3 -4.97 -6.48 -5.66
CA LYS A 3 -5.02 -5.73 -4.41
C LYS A 3 -3.85 -6.15 -3.52
N LEU A 4 -3.15 -5.17 -2.96
CA LEU A 4 -2.06 -5.33 -2.01
C LEU A 4 -2.49 -4.79 -0.67
N PHE A 5 -1.98 -5.42 0.37
CA PHE A 5 -2.00 -4.91 1.72
C PHE A 5 -0.59 -4.44 2.08
N VAL A 6 -0.51 -3.21 2.57
CA VAL A 6 0.73 -2.59 3.03
C VAL A 6 0.58 -2.37 4.52
N GLY A 7 1.44 -3.00 5.33
CA GLY A 7 1.50 -2.80 6.78
C GLY A 7 2.69 -1.93 7.19
N MET A 8 2.82 -1.64 8.49
CA MET A 8 3.87 -0.79 9.09
C MET A 8 4.03 0.60 8.47
N ILE A 9 2.93 1.18 8.02
CA ILE A 9 2.90 2.54 7.49
C ILE A 9 3.04 3.53 8.65
N SER A 10 3.88 4.55 8.49
CA SER A 10 4.02 5.59 9.50
C SER A 10 2.68 6.21 9.87
N LYS A 11 2.46 6.52 11.15
CA LYS A 11 1.24 7.18 11.62
C LYS A 11 0.91 8.50 10.90
N HIS A 12 1.92 9.15 10.35
CA HIS A 12 1.82 10.38 9.55
C HIS A 12 1.72 10.15 8.03
N ALA A 13 2.00 8.94 7.54
CA ALA A 13 2.00 8.67 6.11
C ALA A 13 0.57 8.67 5.57
N LYS A 14 0.39 9.38 4.46
CA LYS A 14 -0.89 9.56 3.80
C LYS A 14 -0.98 8.69 2.56
N GLU A 15 -2.17 8.70 1.98
CA GLU A 15 -2.46 8.08 0.70
C GLU A 15 -1.54 8.60 -0.40
N GLU A 16 -1.20 9.89 -0.37
CA GLU A 16 -0.27 10.51 -1.30
C GLU A 16 1.16 9.95 -1.18
N ASP A 17 1.69 9.78 0.04
CA ASP A 17 3.02 9.19 0.25
C ASP A 17 3.11 7.78 -0.33
N LEU A 18 2.09 6.97 -0.08
CA LEU A 18 1.99 5.62 -0.64
C LEU A 18 1.84 5.69 -2.15
N ARG A 19 1.02 6.61 -2.68
CA ARG A 19 0.87 6.77 -4.12
C ARG A 19 2.20 7.10 -4.79
N VAL A 20 3.00 7.97 -4.19
CA VAL A 20 4.34 8.33 -4.69
C VAL A 20 5.30 7.15 -4.58
N MET A 21 5.33 6.45 -3.45
CA MET A 21 6.18 5.25 -3.27
C MET A 21 5.84 4.14 -4.26
N PHE A 22 4.56 3.97 -4.58
CA PHE A 22 4.09 2.88 -5.43
C PHE A 22 3.91 3.26 -6.91
N SER A 23 3.96 4.55 -7.25
CA SER A 23 3.97 5.09 -8.61
C SER A 23 4.98 4.40 -9.55
N PRO A 24 6.25 4.15 -9.17
CA PRO A 24 7.21 3.47 -10.06
C PRO A 24 6.87 2.00 -10.34
N PHE A 25 6.08 1.33 -9.49
CA PHE A 25 5.67 -0.05 -9.73
C PHE A 25 4.47 -0.16 -10.68
N GLY A 26 3.64 0.90 -10.77
CA GLY A 26 2.52 0.96 -11.69
C GLY A 26 1.41 1.93 -11.30
N THR A 27 0.32 1.86 -12.05
CA THR A 27 -0.84 2.74 -11.87
C THR A 27 -1.75 2.22 -10.77
N ILE A 28 -1.93 3.02 -9.73
CA ILE A 28 -2.83 2.73 -8.62
C ILE A 28 -4.24 3.20 -8.99
N GLU A 29 -5.16 2.24 -9.12
CA GLU A 29 -6.60 2.49 -9.30
C GLU A 29 -7.27 2.92 -8.00
N GLU A 30 -6.94 2.25 -6.89
CA GLU A 30 -7.56 2.50 -5.60
C GLU A 30 -6.50 2.47 -4.52
N LEU A 31 -6.57 3.43 -3.60
CA LEU A 31 -5.70 3.48 -2.44
C LEU A 31 -6.58 3.82 -1.25
N THR A 32 -6.45 3.04 -0.18
CA THR A 32 -7.25 3.25 1.03
C THR A 32 -6.38 3.01 2.25
N VAL A 33 -6.10 4.07 3.00
CA VAL A 33 -5.38 3.95 4.28
C VAL A 33 -6.37 3.58 5.39
N LEU A 34 -6.10 2.49 6.11
CA LEU A 34 -6.87 2.14 7.30
C LEU A 34 -6.43 3.00 8.48
N ARG A 35 -7.37 3.76 9.01
CA ARG A 35 -7.21 4.55 10.23
C ARG A 35 -8.15 4.00 11.31
N ASN A 36 -7.71 4.00 12.57
CA ASN A 36 -8.58 3.71 13.70
C ASN A 36 -9.53 4.89 13.96
N ALA A 37 -10.61 4.62 14.71
CA ALA A 37 -11.55 5.64 15.17
C ALA A 37 -10.88 6.75 15.99
N ASP A 38 -9.74 6.46 16.63
CA ASP A 38 -8.95 7.40 17.42
C ASP A 38 -8.06 8.34 16.57
N SER A 39 -8.30 8.43 15.26
CA SER A 39 -7.46 9.15 14.27
C SER A 39 -6.00 8.68 14.18
N THR A 40 -5.61 7.63 14.90
CA THR A 40 -4.33 6.96 14.73
C THR A 40 -4.41 6.03 13.52
N SER A 41 -3.54 6.24 12.53
CA SER A 41 -3.41 5.30 11.41
C SER A 41 -3.07 3.93 11.98
N LYS A 42 -3.77 2.86 11.54
CA LYS A 42 -3.43 1.47 11.95
C LYS A 42 -2.05 1.04 11.43
N GLY A 43 -1.38 1.92 10.70
CA GLY A 43 -0.17 1.63 9.95
C GLY A 43 -0.45 0.68 8.81
N CYS A 44 -1.67 0.66 8.28
CA CYS A 44 -2.07 -0.27 7.24
C CYS A 44 -2.79 0.48 6.11
N ALA A 45 -2.59 0.03 4.88
CA ALA A 45 -3.28 0.52 3.70
C ALA A 45 -3.53 -0.60 2.71
N PHE A 46 -4.59 -0.45 1.92
CA PHE A 46 -4.84 -1.26 0.75
C PHE A 46 -4.52 -0.47 -0.51
N ILE A 47 -3.84 -1.10 -1.44
CA ILE A 47 -3.50 -0.53 -2.75
C ILE A 47 -4.00 -1.48 -3.83
N LYS A 48 -4.78 -0.98 -4.78
CA LYS A 48 -5.26 -1.72 -5.94
C LYS A 48 -4.58 -1.15 -7.17
N PHE A 49 -3.83 -2.00 -7.87
CA PHE A 49 -3.25 -1.60 -9.15
C PHE A 49 -4.20 -1.90 -10.31
N ALA A 50 -4.01 -1.16 -11.39
CA ALA A 50 -4.70 -1.42 -12.65
C ALA A 50 -4.38 -2.84 -13.18
N ASN A 51 -3.10 -3.23 -13.07
CA ASN A 51 -2.61 -4.51 -13.58
C ASN A 51 -2.12 -5.45 -12.47
N ARG A 52 -2.38 -6.74 -12.65
CA ARG A 52 -1.87 -7.80 -11.76
C ARG A 52 -0.34 -7.85 -11.76
N MET A 53 0.30 -7.59 -12.89
CA MET A 53 1.76 -7.62 -13.00
C MET A 53 2.42 -6.48 -12.19
N GLN A 54 1.83 -5.28 -12.21
CA GLN A 54 2.26 -4.15 -11.38
C GLN A 54 2.10 -4.48 -9.89
N ALA A 55 0.96 -5.09 -9.52
CA ALA A 55 0.74 -5.55 -8.17
C ALA A 55 1.79 -6.57 -7.72
N GLN A 56 2.09 -7.57 -8.56
CA GLN A 56 3.11 -8.56 -8.25
C GLN A 56 4.51 -7.96 -8.16
N ASN A 57 4.84 -6.96 -8.98
CA ASN A 57 6.14 -6.30 -8.92
C ASN A 57 6.31 -5.48 -7.64
N ALA A 58 5.25 -4.76 -7.24
CA ALA A 58 5.19 -4.04 -5.98
C ALA A 58 5.29 -5.00 -4.78
N ILE A 59 4.61 -6.15 -4.81
CA ILE A 59 4.77 -7.21 -3.80
C ILE A 59 6.22 -7.70 -3.82
N ALA A 60 6.76 -8.14 -4.95
CA ALA A 60 8.12 -8.66 -5.01
C ALA A 60 9.18 -7.68 -4.47
N THR A 61 8.97 -6.37 -4.65
CA THR A 61 9.89 -5.33 -4.15
C THR A 61 9.64 -4.95 -2.69
N MET A 62 8.37 -4.81 -2.27
CA MET A 62 8.00 -4.27 -0.95
C MET A 62 7.71 -5.35 0.10
N HIS A 63 7.42 -6.59 -0.32
CA HIS A 63 7.06 -7.74 0.52
C HIS A 63 8.26 -8.48 1.11
N ASN A 64 9.46 -7.86 1.12
CA ASN A 64 10.59 -8.39 1.90
C ASN A 64 10.57 -7.96 3.38
N SER A 65 9.51 -7.27 3.82
CA SER A 65 9.33 -6.88 5.22
C SER A 65 8.11 -7.60 5.84
N THR A 66 8.38 -8.83 6.26
CA THR A 66 7.63 -9.62 7.27
C THR A 66 6.16 -9.93 7.01
N THR A 67 5.90 -11.16 6.54
CA THR A 67 4.71 -11.92 6.92
C THR A 67 5.16 -13.20 7.60
N MET A 68 4.94 -13.28 8.92
CA MET A 68 4.50 -14.49 9.60
C MET A 68 3.22 -14.13 10.33
#